data_AF-A0A356PGK0-F1
#
_entry.id   AF-A0A356PGK0-F1
#
_cell.length_a   1.000
_cell.length_b   1.000
_cell.length_c   1.000
_cell.angle_alpha   90.00
_cell.angle_beta   90.00
_cell.angle_gamma   90.00
#
_symmetry.space_group_name_H-M   'P 1'
#
loop_
_entity.id
_entity.type
_entity.pdbx_description
1 polymer ?
#
loop_
_entity_poly.entity_id
_entity_poly.type
_entity_poly.pdbx_seq_one_letter_code
_entity_poly.pdbx_strand_id
1 'polypeptide(L)'
;YEHSFTGQDNKYMKESVKRRPFIVLCNHCENPPCVKACPTEATFQRPDGIVDMDFHRCIGCRFCMAACPYGARSFNFRDPRPFIKAINSDFPTRTKGVVEKCNFCVERLKVGLMPACVEKSKGALIFGDLDDPKSEVRKIVSSQYTIRRKTELGTQPSVYYLVGGGDLV
;
A
#
# COMPACT_ATOMS: atom_id res chain seq x y z
N TYR A 1 5.77 -14.01 9.15
CA TYR A 1 6.29 -14.27 7.79
C TYR A 1 5.29 -15.02 6.92
N GLU A 2 4.76 -16.14 7.40
CA GLU A 2 3.89 -17.09 6.67
C GLU A 2 2.73 -16.45 5.90
N HIS A 3 1.92 -15.59 6.54
CA HIS A 3 0.79 -14.93 5.85
C HIS A 3 1.20 -13.76 4.95
N SER A 4 2.42 -13.24 5.12
CA SER A 4 2.93 -12.10 4.36
C SER A 4 3.66 -12.53 3.09
N PHE A 5 4.46 -13.59 3.15
CA PHE A 5 5.31 -14.09 2.06
C PHE A 5 5.06 -15.58 1.80
N THR A 6 3.82 -15.92 1.40
CA THR A 6 3.32 -17.29 1.25
C THR A 6 4.07 -18.15 0.22
N GLY A 7 4.90 -17.56 -0.65
CA GLY A 7 5.66 -18.26 -1.70
C GLY A 7 7.16 -18.41 -1.45
N GLN A 8 7.66 -17.96 -0.29
CA GLN A 8 9.11 -17.95 0.02
C GLN A 8 9.45 -18.75 1.29
N ASP A 9 8.55 -19.63 1.72
CA ASP A 9 8.80 -20.54 2.85
C ASP A 9 9.96 -21.51 2.56
N ASN A 10 10.74 -21.80 3.59
CA ASN A 10 11.69 -22.91 3.60
C ASN A 10 11.63 -23.58 4.98
N LYS A 11 11.59 -24.92 5.01
CA LYS A 11 11.64 -25.75 6.22
C LYS A 11 12.72 -25.31 7.21
N TYR A 12 13.89 -24.90 6.71
CA TYR A 12 15.06 -24.50 7.51
C TYR A 12 15.19 -22.99 7.74
N MET A 13 14.14 -22.22 7.45
CA MET A 13 14.14 -20.77 7.69
C MET A 13 14.27 -20.47 9.19
N LYS A 14 15.16 -19.52 9.52
CA LYS A 14 15.41 -19.09 10.90
C LYS A 14 14.11 -18.64 11.58
N GLU A 15 13.87 -19.09 12.80
CA GLU A 15 12.68 -18.75 13.58
C GLU A 15 12.53 -17.24 13.81
N SER A 16 13.66 -16.53 13.93
CA SER A 16 13.68 -15.06 14.03
C SER A 16 13.06 -14.36 12.82
N VAL A 17 13.18 -14.94 11.63
CA VAL A 17 12.54 -14.42 10.41
C VAL A 17 11.05 -14.75 10.40
N LYS A 18 10.68 -15.96 10.83
CA LYS A 18 9.28 -16.40 10.89
C LYS A 18 8.43 -15.50 11.79
N ARG A 19 8.97 -15.16 12.97
CA ARG A 19 8.31 -14.33 14.00
C ARG A 19 8.49 -12.82 13.83
N ARG A 20 9.32 -12.36 12.88
CA ARG A 20 9.53 -10.93 12.67
C ARG A 20 8.22 -10.27 12.23
N PRO A 21 7.83 -9.12 12.83
CA PRO A 21 6.70 -8.35 12.35
C PRO A 21 7.06 -7.72 10.99
N PHE A 22 6.13 -7.81 10.04
CA PHE A 22 6.24 -7.18 8.73
C PHE A 22 5.09 -6.20 8.54
N ILE A 23 5.40 -4.96 8.18
CA ILE A 23 4.38 -3.99 7.82
C ILE A 23 3.82 -4.37 6.45
N VAL A 24 2.51 -4.57 6.38
CA VAL A 24 1.79 -4.90 5.16
C VAL A 24 0.83 -3.77 4.83
N LEU A 25 0.97 -3.22 3.63
CA LEU A 25 0.16 -2.11 3.13
C LEU A 25 -0.27 -2.36 1.67
N CYS A 26 -1.05 -1.45 1.10
CA CYS A 26 -1.44 -1.54 -0.31
C CYS A 26 -0.22 -1.29 -1.19
N ASN A 27 0.13 -2.22 -2.08
CA ASN A 27 1.38 -2.12 -2.83
C ASN A 27 1.35 -1.15 -4.03
N HIS A 28 0.23 -0.47 -4.29
CA HIS A 28 0.07 0.44 -5.44
C HIS A 28 0.63 -0.16 -6.75
N CYS A 29 0.12 -1.33 -7.09
CA CYS A 29 0.59 -2.18 -8.18
C CYS A 29 0.56 -1.45 -9.52
N GLU A 30 1.58 -1.62 -10.34
CA GLU A 30 1.66 -1.07 -11.70
C GLU A 30 0.62 -1.72 -12.63
N ASN A 31 0.35 -3.02 -12.45
CA ASN A 31 -0.74 -3.74 -13.09
C ASN A 31 -1.82 -4.13 -12.06
N PRO A 32 -2.67 -3.19 -11.63
CA PRO A 32 -3.58 -3.39 -10.50
C PRO A 32 -4.83 -4.19 -10.91
N PRO A 33 -5.01 -5.45 -10.45
CA PRO A 33 -6.22 -6.22 -10.75
C PRO A 33 -7.48 -5.59 -10.13
N CYS A 34 -7.30 -4.90 -9.00
CA CYS A 34 -8.38 -4.23 -8.30
C CYS A 34 -9.01 -3.05 -9.08
N VAL A 35 -8.25 -2.40 -9.98
CA VAL A 35 -8.77 -1.37 -10.90
C VAL A 35 -9.61 -2.02 -11.99
N LYS A 36 -9.08 -3.06 -12.64
CA LYS A 36 -9.80 -3.83 -13.67
C LYS A 36 -11.10 -4.45 -13.18
N ALA A 37 -11.16 -4.82 -11.90
CA ALA A 37 -12.34 -5.44 -11.30
C ALA A 37 -13.45 -4.45 -10.88
N CYS A 38 -13.21 -3.13 -10.95
CA CYS A 38 -14.19 -2.15 -10.47
C CYS A 38 -15.16 -1.74 -11.58
N PRO A 39 -16.47 -2.08 -11.50
CA PRO A 39 -17.41 -1.79 -12.59
C PRO A 39 -17.75 -0.30 -12.73
N THR A 40 -17.60 0.49 -11.67
CA THR A 40 -17.88 1.93 -11.67
C THR A 40 -16.62 2.79 -11.80
N GLU A 41 -15.47 2.14 -11.98
CA GLU A 41 -14.12 2.76 -11.97
C GLU A 41 -13.88 3.66 -10.75
N ALA A 42 -14.50 3.33 -9.62
CA ALA A 42 -14.27 4.00 -8.35
C ALA A 42 -12.83 3.84 -7.85
N THR A 43 -12.09 2.84 -8.32
CA THR A 43 -10.65 2.75 -8.10
C THR A 43 -9.95 2.84 -9.44
N PHE A 44 -8.95 3.71 -9.50
CA PHE A 44 -8.27 4.10 -10.73
C PHE A 44 -6.78 4.27 -10.45
N GLN A 45 -5.95 4.23 -11.48
CA GLN A 45 -4.52 4.49 -11.39
C GLN A 45 -4.24 5.90 -11.91
N ARG A 46 -3.53 6.69 -11.11
CA ARG A 46 -3.09 8.03 -11.49
C ARG A 46 -1.83 7.96 -12.36
N PRO A 47 -1.47 9.04 -13.08
CA PRO A 47 -0.25 9.09 -13.90
C PRO A 47 1.05 8.91 -13.11
N ASP A 48 1.04 9.25 -11.81
CA ASP A 48 2.15 9.06 -10.87
C ASP A 48 2.25 7.60 -10.33
N GLY A 49 1.48 6.66 -10.89
CA GLY A 49 1.46 5.26 -10.49
C GLY A 49 0.64 4.97 -9.23
N ILE A 50 0.13 6.00 -8.54
CA ILE A 50 -0.68 5.81 -7.34
C ILE A 50 -2.06 5.26 -7.74
N VAL A 51 -2.32 4.00 -7.38
CA VAL A 51 -3.69 3.46 -7.38
C VAL A 51 -4.49 4.22 -6.32
N ASP A 52 -5.52 4.95 -6.71
CA ASP A 52 -6.37 5.75 -5.83
C ASP A 52 -7.82 5.27 -5.81
N MET A 53 -8.64 5.87 -4.95
CA MET A 53 -10.03 5.51 -4.77
C MET A 53 -10.94 6.73 -4.59
N ASP A 54 -11.93 6.84 -5.48
CA ASP A 54 -13.05 7.74 -5.35
C ASP A 54 -14.13 7.09 -4.48
N PHE A 55 -14.37 7.68 -3.32
CA PHE A 55 -15.35 7.19 -2.36
C PHE A 55 -16.81 7.42 -2.82
N HIS A 56 -17.07 8.45 -3.61
CA HIS A 56 -18.42 8.80 -4.07
C HIS A 56 -18.89 7.88 -5.21
N ARG A 57 -17.97 7.45 -6.08
CA ARG A 57 -18.25 6.48 -7.17
C ARG A 57 -18.37 5.03 -6.67
N CYS A 58 -17.97 4.75 -5.43
CA CYS A 58 -17.94 3.39 -4.90
C CYS A 58 -19.35 2.91 -4.51
N ILE A 59 -19.85 1.89 -5.22
CA ILE A 59 -21.14 1.25 -4.92
C ILE A 59 -21.07 0.11 -3.89
N GLY A 60 -19.88 -0.16 -3.33
CA GLY A 60 -19.73 -1.17 -2.28
C GLY A 60 -19.84 -2.63 -2.72
N CYS A 61 -19.66 -2.95 -4.01
CA CYS A 61 -19.75 -4.33 -4.53
C CYS A 61 -18.62 -5.27 -4.07
N ARG A 62 -17.53 -4.74 -3.49
CA ARG A 62 -16.38 -5.47 -2.92
C ARG A 62 -15.56 -6.33 -3.89
N PHE A 63 -15.83 -6.31 -5.20
CA PHE A 63 -15.00 -7.04 -6.18
C PHE A 63 -13.53 -6.63 -6.15
N CYS A 64 -13.24 -5.34 -5.91
CA CYS A 64 -11.86 -4.88 -5.75
C CYS A 64 -11.14 -5.51 -4.54
N MET A 65 -11.86 -5.92 -3.49
CA MET A 65 -11.29 -6.63 -2.34
C MET A 65 -10.94 -8.06 -2.72
N ALA A 66 -11.85 -8.77 -3.39
CA ALA A 66 -11.61 -10.13 -3.87
C ALA A 66 -10.48 -10.19 -4.91
N ALA A 67 -10.40 -9.19 -5.79
CA ALA A 67 -9.35 -9.09 -6.79
C ALA A 67 -7.96 -8.71 -6.21
N CYS A 68 -7.89 -8.19 -4.98
CA CYS A 68 -6.62 -7.79 -4.38
C CYS A 68 -5.90 -9.01 -3.78
N PRO A 69 -4.76 -9.45 -4.33
CA PRO A 69 -4.07 -10.63 -3.82
C PRO A 69 -3.41 -10.40 -2.44
N TYR A 70 -3.37 -9.15 -1.98
CA TYR A 70 -2.74 -8.76 -0.71
C TYR A 70 -3.74 -8.57 0.43
N GLY A 71 -5.05 -8.58 0.15
CA GLY A 71 -6.08 -8.25 1.15
C GLY A 71 -5.95 -6.83 1.71
N ALA A 72 -5.36 -5.90 0.95
CA ALA A 72 -5.00 -4.55 1.43
C ALA A 72 -6.13 -3.51 1.29
N ARG A 73 -7.39 -3.97 1.26
CA ARG A 73 -8.59 -3.13 1.13
C ARG A 73 -9.54 -3.44 2.28
N SER A 74 -10.11 -2.40 2.87
CA SER A 74 -11.03 -2.49 4.00
C SER A 74 -12.41 -1.99 3.58
N PHE A 75 -13.48 -2.58 4.12
CA PHE A 75 -14.85 -2.16 3.82
C PHE A 75 -15.48 -1.46 5.02
N ASN A 76 -16.09 -0.30 4.80
CA ASN A 76 -16.81 0.44 5.82
C ASN A 76 -18.22 -0.16 6.04
N PHE A 77 -18.34 -1.12 6.96
CA PHE A 77 -19.62 -1.75 7.31
C PHE A 77 -20.57 -0.82 8.08
N ARG A 78 -20.00 0.09 8.86
CA ARG A 78 -20.70 1.13 9.63
C ARG A 78 -20.31 2.49 9.08
N ASP A 79 -21.15 3.49 9.30
CA ASP A 79 -20.78 4.86 8.96
C ASP A 79 -19.67 5.33 9.91
N PRO A 80 -18.48 5.70 9.41
CA PRO A 80 -17.39 6.17 10.26
C PRO A 80 -17.59 7.61 10.73
N ARG A 81 -18.42 8.42 10.03
CA ARG A 81 -18.56 9.88 10.28
C ARG A 81 -18.90 10.26 11.73
N PRO A 82 -19.80 9.56 12.44
CA PRO A 82 -20.11 9.87 13.83
C PRO A 82 -18.92 9.71 14.79
N PHE A 83 -17.88 8.98 14.41
CA PHE A 83 -16.70 8.71 15.23
C PHE A 83 -15.52 9.64 14.91
N ILE A 84 -15.68 10.57 13.95
CA ILE A 84 -14.64 11.51 13.55
C ILE A 84 -14.73 12.76 14.45
N LYS A 85 -13.71 12.98 15.29
CA LYS A 85 -13.66 14.14 16.20
C LYS A 85 -13.40 15.47 15.48
N ALA A 86 -12.57 15.44 14.45
CA ALA A 86 -12.18 16.60 13.65
C ALA A 86 -12.22 16.21 12.18
N ILE A 87 -13.03 16.92 11.39
CA ILE A 87 -13.19 16.68 9.96
C ILE A 87 -12.16 17.51 9.21
N ASN A 88 -11.37 16.87 8.35
CA ASN A 88 -10.53 17.55 7.37
C ASN A 88 -11.38 17.85 6.14
N SER A 89 -11.62 19.12 5.82
CA SER A 89 -12.38 19.53 4.63
C SER A 89 -11.65 19.21 3.32
N ASP A 90 -10.32 19.12 3.35
CA ASP A 90 -9.49 18.92 2.17
C ASP A 90 -9.40 17.44 1.77
N PHE A 91 -9.91 16.53 2.61
CA PHE A 91 -9.88 15.11 2.36
C PHE A 91 -11.28 14.48 2.50
N PRO A 92 -11.77 13.74 1.49
CA PRO A 92 -13.12 13.22 1.51
C PRO A 92 -13.31 12.19 2.63
N THR A 93 -14.35 12.40 3.45
CA THR A 93 -14.75 11.44 4.48
C THR A 93 -15.50 10.27 3.85
N ARG A 94 -15.21 9.06 4.33
CA ARG A 94 -15.88 7.83 3.88
C ARG A 94 -17.31 7.78 4.43
N THR A 95 -18.14 6.97 3.78
CA THR A 95 -19.50 6.62 4.22
C THR A 95 -19.63 5.12 4.43
N LYS A 96 -20.73 4.72 5.06
CA LYS A 96 -21.15 3.32 5.08
C LYS A 96 -21.25 2.79 3.65
N GLY A 97 -20.72 1.60 3.40
CA GLY A 97 -20.79 0.93 2.11
C GLY A 97 -19.59 1.17 1.20
N VAL A 98 -18.62 1.97 1.61
CA VAL A 98 -17.46 2.32 0.78
C VAL A 98 -16.24 1.48 1.15
N VAL A 99 -15.52 1.00 0.14
CA VAL A 99 -14.20 0.38 0.32
C VAL A 99 -13.14 1.47 0.46
N GLU A 100 -12.18 1.26 1.34
CA GLU A 100 -11.02 2.12 1.53
C GLU A 100 -9.72 1.33 1.44
N LYS A 101 -8.61 2.05 1.29
CA LYS A 101 -7.26 1.51 1.20
C LYS A 101 -6.23 2.58 1.56
N CYS A 102 -4.98 2.16 1.73
CA CYS A 102 -3.85 3.09 1.70
C CYS A 102 -3.82 3.80 0.33
N ASN A 103 -3.61 5.11 0.34
CA ASN A 103 -3.48 5.95 -0.84
C ASN A 103 -2.13 6.67 -0.89
N PHE A 104 -1.13 6.23 -0.12
CA PHE A 104 0.13 6.95 0.10
C PHE A 104 -0.05 8.40 0.59
N CYS A 105 -1.15 8.70 1.27
CA CYS A 105 -1.46 10.04 1.77
C CYS A 105 -1.41 11.09 0.65
N VAL A 106 -2.15 10.86 -0.45
CA VAL A 106 -2.18 11.79 -1.61
C VAL A 106 -2.41 13.24 -1.22
N GLU A 107 -3.19 13.48 -0.16
CA GLU A 107 -3.50 14.79 0.38
C GLU A 107 -2.28 15.50 0.96
N ARG A 108 -1.35 14.74 1.54
CA ARG A 108 -0.08 15.23 2.06
C ARG A 108 0.92 15.45 0.94
N LEU A 109 1.01 14.50 0.01
CA LEU A 109 1.90 14.61 -1.15
C LEU A 109 1.59 15.85 -2.00
N LYS A 110 0.30 16.20 -2.15
CA LYS A 110 -0.14 17.40 -2.87
C LYS A 110 0.45 18.71 -2.31
N VAL A 111 0.72 18.77 -1.01
CA VAL A 111 1.30 19.94 -0.33
C VAL A 111 2.80 19.77 -0.04
N GLY A 112 3.45 18.78 -0.67
CA GLY A 112 4.89 18.52 -0.51
C GLY A 112 5.26 17.86 0.83
N LEU A 113 4.29 17.35 1.58
CA LEU A 113 4.53 16.63 2.84
C LEU A 113 4.67 15.12 2.60
N MET A 114 5.52 14.48 3.39
CA MET A 114 5.72 13.04 3.33
C MET A 114 4.51 12.28 3.89
N PRO A 115 4.27 11.02 3.47
CA PRO A 115 3.20 10.21 4.05
C PRO A 115 3.34 10.07 5.57
N ALA A 116 2.22 10.12 6.28
CA ALA A 116 2.25 10.15 7.75
C ALA A 116 2.92 8.92 8.37
N CYS A 117 2.78 7.75 7.74
CA CYS A 117 3.45 6.53 8.18
C CYS A 117 4.98 6.62 8.04
N VAL A 118 5.49 7.29 7.00
CA VAL A 118 6.92 7.48 6.74
C VAL A 118 7.54 8.36 7.82
N GLU A 119 6.94 9.53 8.08
CA GLU A 119 7.41 10.46 9.11
C GLU A 119 7.47 9.82 10.51
N LYS A 120 6.49 8.97 10.84
CA LYS A 120 6.43 8.29 12.14
C LYS A 120 7.32 7.05 12.25
N SER A 121 7.74 6.49 11.12
CA SER A 121 8.50 5.23 11.09
C SER A 121 9.95 5.35 11.56
N LYS A 122 10.47 6.58 11.71
CA LYS A 122 11.88 6.85 12.07
C LYS A 122 12.88 6.11 11.17
N GLY A 123 12.64 6.10 9.85
CA GLY A 123 13.53 5.47 8.86
C GLY A 123 13.17 4.04 8.49
N ALA A 124 12.21 3.40 9.17
CA ALA A 124 11.78 2.05 8.80
C ALA A 124 10.94 1.99 7.50
N LEU A 125 10.31 3.11 7.12
CA LEU A 125 9.63 3.28 5.83
C LEU A 125 10.29 4.43 5.08
N ILE A 126 10.56 4.21 3.81
CA ILE A 126 11.18 5.19 2.91
C ILE A 126 10.25 5.33 1.71
N PHE A 127 9.96 6.56 1.33
CA PHE A 127 9.02 6.89 0.25
C PHE A 127 9.64 7.87 -0.71
N GLY A 128 9.33 7.75 -1.99
CA GLY A 128 9.91 8.56 -3.05
C GLY A 128 9.55 8.02 -4.43
N ASP A 129 10.02 8.71 -5.45
CA ASP A 129 9.82 8.35 -6.85
C ASP A 129 10.75 7.19 -7.26
N LEU A 130 10.20 6.10 -7.78
CA LEU A 130 10.98 4.95 -8.23
C LEU A 130 11.64 5.18 -9.59
N ASP A 131 11.10 6.09 -10.40
CA ASP A 131 11.59 6.37 -11.74
C ASP A 131 12.73 7.41 -11.73
N ASP A 132 12.81 8.26 -10.70
CA ASP A 132 13.93 9.20 -10.50
C ASP A 132 15.18 8.48 -9.94
N PRO A 133 16.28 8.36 -10.72
CA PRO A 133 17.53 7.75 -10.26
C PRO A 133 18.19 8.46 -9.07
N LYS A 134 17.86 9.74 -8.84
CA LYS A 134 18.41 10.53 -7.73
C LYS A 134 17.65 10.31 -6.42
N SER A 135 16.46 9.73 -6.45
CA SER A 135 15.64 9.51 -5.27
C SER A 135 16.30 8.52 -4.30
N GLU A 136 16.06 8.72 -3.01
CA GLU A 136 16.61 7.84 -1.97
C GLU A 136 16.11 6.40 -2.12
N VAL A 137 14.80 6.22 -2.36
CA VAL A 137 14.21 4.89 -2.58
C VAL A 137 14.85 4.21 -3.77
N ARG A 138 15.05 4.92 -4.89
CA ARG A 138 15.64 4.33 -6.10
C ARG A 138 17.08 3.88 -5.87
N LYS A 139 17.88 4.67 -5.16
CA LYS A 139 19.25 4.30 -4.76
C LYS A 139 19.25 3.05 -3.89
N ILE A 140 18.38 2.98 -2.89
CA ILE A 140 18.30 1.83 -1.97
C ILE A 140 17.87 0.56 -2.71
N VAL A 141 16.82 0.63 -3.52
CA VAL A 141 16.31 -0.54 -4.28
C VAL A 141 17.34 -1.06 -5.27
N SER A 142 18.17 -0.20 -5.85
CA SER A 142 19.22 -0.59 -6.81
C SER A 142 20.49 -1.13 -6.15
N SER A 143 20.80 -0.73 -4.92
CA SER A 143 22.06 -1.06 -4.23
C SER A 143 21.92 -2.19 -3.20
N GLN A 144 20.72 -2.42 -2.68
CA GLN A 144 20.45 -3.39 -1.62
C GLN A 144 19.58 -4.53 -2.11
N TYR A 145 19.70 -5.70 -1.46
CA TYR A 145 18.83 -6.83 -1.75
C TYR A 145 17.41 -6.56 -1.24
N THR A 146 16.46 -6.49 -2.17
CA THR A 146 15.05 -6.26 -1.89
C THR A 146 14.19 -7.42 -2.36
N ILE A 147 13.08 -7.64 -1.65
CA ILE A 147 12.06 -8.61 -2.04
C ILE A 147 10.72 -7.90 -2.24
N ARG A 148 9.91 -8.44 -3.16
CA ARG A 148 8.53 -8.02 -3.40
C ARG A 148 7.56 -9.14 -3.06
N ARG A 149 6.32 -8.77 -2.73
CA ARG A 149 5.28 -9.74 -2.35
C ARG A 149 4.54 -10.28 -3.58
N LYS A 150 4.42 -11.61 -3.67
CA LYS A 150 3.62 -12.32 -4.68
C LYS A 150 3.94 -11.91 -6.12
N THR A 151 5.23 -11.90 -6.48
CA THR A 151 5.70 -11.51 -7.82
C THR A 151 5.20 -12.43 -8.92
N GLU A 152 4.91 -13.68 -8.57
CA GLU A 152 4.33 -14.71 -9.44
C GLU A 152 2.97 -14.34 -10.03
N LEU A 153 2.26 -13.36 -9.45
CA LEU A 153 0.94 -12.92 -9.91
C LEU A 153 0.98 -11.82 -10.98
N GLY A 154 2.17 -11.34 -11.37
CA GLY A 154 2.31 -10.35 -12.45
C GLY A 154 1.67 -8.98 -12.18
N THR A 155 1.39 -8.66 -10.91
CA THR A 155 0.82 -7.37 -10.49
C THR A 155 1.84 -6.23 -10.49
N GLN A 156 3.14 -6.55 -10.51
CA GLN A 156 4.25 -5.59 -10.42
C GLN A 156 4.09 -4.61 -9.23
N PRO A 157 4.32 -5.08 -7.99
CA PRO A 157 4.13 -4.27 -6.78
C PRO A 157 5.19 -3.19 -6.66
N SER A 158 4.78 -1.98 -6.27
CA SER A 158 5.67 -0.81 -6.09
C SER A 158 6.27 -0.70 -4.69
N VAL A 159 5.92 -1.61 -3.78
CA VAL A 159 6.46 -1.67 -2.42
C VAL A 159 7.52 -2.77 -2.33
N TYR A 160 8.71 -2.36 -1.90
CA TYR A 160 9.89 -3.20 -1.76
C TYR A 160 10.23 -3.39 -0.29
N TYR A 161 10.59 -4.61 0.09
CA TYR A 161 11.02 -4.96 1.43
C TYR A 161 12.54 -5.16 1.44
N LEU A 162 13.24 -4.41 2.29
CA LEU A 162 14.68 -4.54 2.47
C LEU A 162 14.99 -5.75 3.35
N VAL A 163 15.93 -6.58 2.90
CA VAL A 163 16.41 -7.74 3.67
C VAL A 163 17.81 -7.43 4.19
N GLY A 164 18.00 -7.48 5.51
CA GLY A 164 19.31 -7.26 6.13
C GLY A 164 19.63 -5.81 6.50
N GLY A 165 18.72 -4.85 6.28
CA GLY A 165 18.92 -3.43 6.58
C GLY A 165 18.92 -3.02 8.06
N GLY A 166 19.22 -3.94 8.98
CA GLY A 166 19.27 -3.64 10.43
C GLY A 166 20.47 -2.77 10.84
N ASP A 167 21.50 -2.70 10.00
CA ASP A 167 22.76 -2.01 10.29
C ASP A 167 22.83 -0.60 9.67
N LEU A 168 21.74 -0.11 9.07
CA LEU A 168 21.68 1.14 8.29
C LEU A 168 20.72 2.19 8.88
N VAL A 169 20.11 1.95 10.05
CA VAL A 169 19.20 2.89 10.73
C VAL A 169 19.65 3.15 12.16
#